data_AF-A0A1V5C1E7-F1
#
_entry.id   AF-A0A1V5C1E7-F1
#
_cell.length_a   1.000
_cell.length_b   1.000
_cell.length_c   1.000
_cell.angle_alpha   90.00
_cell.angle_beta   90.00
_cell.angle_gamma   90.00
#
_symmetry.space_group_name_H-M   'P 1'
#
loop_
_entity.id
_entity.type
_entity.pdbx_description
1 polymer ?
#
loop_
_entity_poly.entity_id
_entity_poly.type
_entity_poly.pdbx_seq_one_letter_code
_entity_poly.pdbx_strand_id
1 'polypeptide(L)'
;MNLHITSGDIAGDILRRSGIPGEVFVWHDILYEGPRNPGWPEEDTLHARAEFLEDTTGGGLTRQIILETLRVQYTKLEKAGDYDSLILWFDACLFDQSMLAHILACIKVKAINKAELICVDTFPGINPSTVWGSFFLPNWHRFMINGNP
;
A
#
# COMPACT_ATOMS: atom_id res chain seq x y z
N MET A 1 -1.57 12.09 -15.48
CA MET A 1 -1.08 10.70 -15.40
C MET A 1 -1.51 10.11 -14.06
N ASN A 2 -1.79 8.80 -13.98
CA ASN A 2 -2.22 8.13 -12.75
C ASN A 2 -1.03 7.63 -11.92
N LEU A 3 -1.18 7.58 -10.60
CA LEU A 3 -0.26 6.88 -9.69
C LEU A 3 -0.96 5.65 -9.13
N HIS A 4 -0.40 4.47 -9.38
CA HIS A 4 -0.85 3.21 -8.80
C HIS A 4 0.07 2.85 -7.63
N ILE A 5 -0.47 2.77 -6.41
CA ILE A 5 0.24 2.28 -5.24
C ILE A 5 -0.21 0.84 -4.94
N THR A 6 0.73 -0.06 -4.72
CA THR A 6 0.45 -1.45 -4.32
C THR A 6 1.43 -1.92 -3.26
N SER A 7 1.15 -3.07 -2.66
CA SER A 7 2.02 -3.77 -1.73
C SER A 7 2.83 -4.86 -2.46
N GLY A 8 4.11 -4.98 -2.16
CA GLY A 8 4.95 -6.07 -2.65
C GLY A 8 5.36 -6.01 -4.14
N ASP A 9 6.58 -6.46 -4.42
CA ASP A 9 7.18 -6.31 -5.75
C ASP A 9 6.51 -7.19 -6.82
N ILE A 10 6.04 -8.39 -6.44
CA ILE A 10 5.34 -9.30 -7.36
C ILE A 10 4.08 -8.64 -7.93
N ALA A 11 3.25 -8.03 -7.07
CA ALA A 11 2.04 -7.33 -7.50
C ALA A 11 2.40 -6.11 -8.34
N GLY A 12 3.40 -5.33 -7.93
CA GLY A 12 3.91 -4.20 -8.70
C GLY A 12 4.36 -4.59 -10.11
N ASP A 13 5.06 -5.71 -10.25
CA ASP A 13 5.52 -6.20 -11.53
C ASP A 13 4.40 -6.74 -12.42
N ILE A 14 3.38 -7.37 -11.83
CA ILE A 14 2.17 -7.77 -12.56
C ILE A 14 1.45 -6.52 -13.10
N LEU A 15 1.27 -5.49 -12.26
CA LEU A 15 0.64 -4.23 -12.67
C LEU A 15 1.43 -3.56 -13.80
N ARG A 16 2.76 -3.48 -13.71
CA ARG A 16 3.61 -2.93 -14.79
C ARG A 16 3.45 -3.69 -16.10
N ARG A 17 3.40 -5.03 -16.05
CA ARG A 17 3.24 -5.88 -17.25
C ARG A 17 1.83 -5.84 -17.85
N SER A 18 0.81 -5.46 -17.06
CA SER A 18 -0.57 -5.38 -17.54
C SER A 18 -0.82 -4.25 -18.55
N GLY A 19 0.10 -3.28 -18.65
CA GLY A 19 -0.03 -2.16 -19.57
C GLY A 19 -1.00 -1.06 -19.12
N ILE A 20 -1.41 -1.06 -17.84
CA ILE A 20 -2.23 0.04 -17.29
C ILE A 20 -1.49 1.38 -17.42
N PRO A 21 -2.20 2.46 -17.83
CA PRO A 21 -1.58 3.76 -18.00
C PRO A 21 -1.33 4.42 -16.64
N GLY A 22 -0.07 4.78 -16.36
CA GLY A 22 0.31 5.46 -15.14
C GLY A 22 1.65 4.97 -14.61
N GLU A 23 2.03 5.50 -13.46
CA GLU A 23 3.20 5.06 -12.73
C GLU A 23 2.80 4.00 -11.69
N VAL A 24 3.57 2.91 -11.58
CA VAL A 24 3.39 1.89 -10.54
C VAL A 24 4.46 2.05 -9.46
N PHE A 25 4.01 2.34 -8.25
CA PHE A 25 4.82 2.54 -7.06
C PHE A 25 4.52 1.46 -6.02
N VAL A 26 5.55 0.73 -5.60
CA VAL A 26 5.41 -0.33 -4.58
C VAL A 26 5.71 0.28 -3.22
N TRP A 27 4.83 0.04 -2.26
CA TRP A 27 5.03 0.39 -0.86
C TRP A 27 5.73 -0.77 -0.14
N HIS A 28 6.86 -0.49 0.49
CA HIS A 28 7.77 -1.44 1.14
C HIS A 28 7.75 -1.37 2.66
N ASP A 29 7.00 -0.44 3.26
CA ASP A 29 6.90 -0.34 4.73
C ASP A 29 5.79 -1.23 5.31
N ILE A 30 6.13 -2.07 6.29
CA ILE A 30 5.23 -3.01 6.94
C ILE A 30 4.61 -2.38 8.19
N LEU A 31 3.30 -2.14 8.19
CA LEU A 31 2.66 -1.23 9.16
C LEU A 31 1.73 -1.89 10.20
N TYR A 32 1.69 -3.23 10.27
CA TYR A 32 0.94 -3.95 11.29
C TYR A 32 1.71 -4.06 12.63
N GLU A 33 3.01 -3.75 12.63
CA GLU A 33 3.87 -3.75 13.82
C GLU A 33 4.86 -2.57 13.78
N GLY A 34 5.55 -2.35 14.89
CA GLY A 34 6.57 -1.34 15.03
C GLY A 34 6.05 0.04 15.42
N PRO A 35 6.96 0.99 15.69
CA PRO A 35 6.60 2.33 16.10
C PRO A 35 5.86 3.07 14.99
N ARG A 36 4.77 3.76 15.33
CA ARG A 36 4.03 4.62 14.40
C ARG A 36 3.27 5.69 15.15
N ASN A 37 3.12 6.85 14.51
CA ASN A 37 2.27 7.93 14.97
C ASN A 37 1.06 8.07 14.04
N PRO A 38 -0.11 8.50 14.54
CA PRO A 38 -1.25 8.81 13.69
C PRO A 38 -0.93 9.93 12.69
N GLY A 39 -1.35 9.76 11.43
CA GLY A 39 -1.19 10.78 10.40
C GLY A 39 0.16 10.73 9.70
N TRP A 40 0.71 11.90 9.36
CA TRP A 40 1.98 12.00 8.64
C TRP A 40 3.16 11.74 9.60
N PRO A 41 4.12 10.86 9.25
CA PRO A 41 5.24 10.59 10.14
C PRO A 41 6.22 11.77 10.18
N GLU A 42 6.73 12.02 11.38
CA GLU A 42 7.86 12.92 11.59
C GLU A 42 9.18 12.17 11.37
N GLU A 43 10.27 12.92 11.21
CA GLU A 43 11.60 12.35 10.95
C GLU A 43 12.03 11.36 12.05
N ASP A 44 11.79 11.70 13.31
CA ASP A 44 12.07 10.81 14.46
C ASP A 44 11.27 9.50 14.38
N THR A 45 10.04 9.56 13.83
CA THR A 45 9.22 8.35 13.61
C THR A 45 9.84 7.47 12.52
N LEU A 46 10.36 8.07 11.44
CA LEU A 46 11.05 7.32 10.38
C LEU A 46 12.34 6.66 10.90
N HIS A 47 13.10 7.37 11.73
CA HIS A 47 14.29 6.80 12.38
C HIS A 47 13.95 5.63 13.30
N ALA A 48 12.94 5.78 14.17
CA ALA A 48 12.49 4.70 15.06
C ALA A 48 11.96 3.49 14.28
N ARG A 49 11.25 3.72 13.16
CA ARG A 49 10.81 2.64 12.25
C ARG A 49 11.99 1.93 11.58
N ALA A 50 12.97 2.69 11.10
CA ALA A 50 14.15 2.10 10.46
C ALA A 50 14.96 1.22 11.41
N GLU A 51 15.09 1.62 12.68
CA GLU A 51 15.70 0.80 13.74
C GLU A 51 14.89 -0.45 14.03
N PHE A 52 13.58 -0.33 14.22
CA PHE A 52 12.70 -1.49 14.45
C PHE A 52 12.76 -2.52 13.31
N LEU A 53 12.77 -2.07 12.05
CA LEU A 53 12.81 -2.95 10.89
C LEU A 53 14.19 -3.61 10.70
N GLU A 54 15.28 -2.91 11.00
CA GLU A 54 16.63 -3.50 11.02
C GLU A 54 16.70 -4.66 12.02
N ASP A 55 16.20 -4.45 13.24
CA ASP A 55 16.15 -5.49 14.29
C ASP A 55 15.25 -6.66 13.88
N THR A 56 14.07 -6.37 13.32
CA THR A 56 13.09 -7.40 12.90
C THR A 56 13.62 -8.27 11.76
N THR A 57 14.45 -7.71 10.88
CA THR A 57 15.10 -8.47 9.80
C THR A 57 16.36 -9.19 10.25
N GLY A 58 16.76 -9.07 11.52
CA GLY A 58 18.02 -9.63 12.03
C GLY A 58 19.25 -9.05 11.33
N GLY A 59 19.19 -7.79 10.90
CA GLY A 59 20.25 -7.14 10.12
C GLY A 59 20.26 -7.49 8.63
N GLY A 60 19.21 -8.15 8.12
CA GLY A 60 19.06 -8.43 6.68
C GLY A 60 18.90 -7.17 5.83
N LEU A 61 18.36 -6.10 6.43
CA LEU A 61 18.36 -4.74 5.88
C LEU A 61 18.97 -3.78 6.89
N THR A 62 19.84 -2.89 6.43
CA THR A 62 20.44 -1.88 7.30
C THR A 62 19.45 -0.73 7.52
N ARG A 63 19.51 -0.12 8.70
CA ARG A 63 18.73 1.07 9.05
C ARG A 63 18.85 2.18 8.02
N GLN A 64 20.05 2.38 7.47
CA GLN A 64 20.29 3.40 6.44
C GLN A 64 19.48 3.14 5.17
N ILE A 65 19.48 1.89 4.68
CA ILE A 65 18.71 1.50 3.50
C ILE A 65 17.22 1.67 3.76
N ILE A 66 16.74 1.18 4.92
CA ILE A 66 15.33 1.28 5.29
C ILE A 66 14.89 2.75 5.37
N LEU A 67 15.65 3.60 6.05
CA LEU A 67 15.34 5.02 6.19
C LEU A 67 15.27 5.74 4.84
N GLU A 68 16.20 5.42 3.93
CA GLU A 68 16.17 5.96 2.55
C GLU A 68 14.91 5.51 1.82
N THR A 69 14.56 4.21 1.88
CA THR A 69 13.33 3.68 1.30
C THR A 69 12.09 4.36 1.88
N LEU A 70 12.01 4.56 3.20
CA LEU A 70 10.91 5.27 3.84
C LEU A 70 10.80 6.72 3.31
N ARG A 71 11.90 7.46 3.29
CA ARG A 71 11.92 8.85 2.79
C ARG A 71 11.49 8.96 1.33
N VAL A 72 11.92 8.04 0.46
CA VAL A 72 11.49 7.99 -0.95
C VAL A 72 9.98 7.78 -1.06
N GLN A 73 9.41 6.86 -0.26
CA GLN A 73 7.98 6.60 -0.24
C GLN A 73 7.16 7.81 0.20
N TYR A 74 7.54 8.46 1.31
CA TYR A 74 6.82 9.64 1.78
C TYR A 74 7.00 10.85 0.85
N THR A 75 8.16 11.00 0.21
CA THR A 75 8.35 12.02 -0.84
C THR A 75 7.45 11.77 -2.04
N LYS A 76 7.28 10.51 -2.46
CA LYS A 76 6.35 10.14 -3.53
C LYS A 76 4.91 10.43 -3.13
N LEU A 77 4.52 10.05 -1.91
CA LEU A 77 3.15 10.26 -1.41
C LEU A 77 2.82 11.74 -1.24
N GLU A 78 3.78 12.57 -0.85
CA GLU A 78 3.61 14.02 -0.76
C GLU A 78 3.25 14.64 -2.11
N LYS A 79 3.86 14.12 -3.19
CA LYS A 79 3.61 14.55 -4.57
C LYS A 79 2.44 13.84 -5.23
N ALA A 80 1.74 12.95 -4.53
CA ALA A 80 0.63 12.20 -5.11
C ALA A 80 -0.55 13.10 -5.54
N GLY A 81 -0.66 14.32 -4.99
CA GLY A 81 -1.64 15.32 -5.42
C GLY A 81 -1.40 15.88 -6.83
N ASP A 82 -0.19 15.74 -7.38
CA ASP A 82 0.17 16.21 -8.73
C ASP A 82 -0.34 15.25 -9.83
N TYR A 83 -0.78 14.05 -9.45
CA TYR A 83 -1.35 13.06 -10.36
C TYR A 83 -2.85 13.30 -10.58
N ASP A 84 -3.37 12.79 -11.70
CA ASP A 84 -4.80 12.94 -12.03
C ASP A 84 -5.66 12.11 -11.08
N SER A 85 -5.22 10.88 -10.79
CA SER A 85 -5.82 9.96 -9.82
C SER A 85 -4.74 9.15 -9.09
N LEU A 86 -5.02 8.84 -7.82
CA LEU A 86 -4.26 7.92 -6.99
C LEU A 86 -5.06 6.61 -6.86
N ILE A 87 -4.52 5.51 -7.37
CA ILE A 87 -5.19 4.21 -7.43
C ILE A 87 -4.46 3.26 -6.47
N LEU A 88 -5.16 2.79 -5.45
CA LEU A 88 -4.63 1.95 -4.38
C LEU A 88 -5.01 0.49 -4.63
N TRP A 89 -4.04 -0.39 -4.77
CA TRP A 89 -4.21 -1.83 -5.00
C TRP A 89 -3.80 -2.60 -3.76
N PHE A 90 -4.78 -2.95 -2.91
CA PHE A 90 -4.53 -3.61 -1.64
C PHE A 90 -5.50 -4.77 -1.43
N ASP A 91 -4.94 -5.89 -0.99
CA ASP A 91 -5.71 -7.06 -0.62
C ASP A 91 -6.38 -6.89 0.74
N ALA A 92 -7.24 -7.83 1.04
CA ALA A 92 -8.12 -7.78 2.19
C ALA A 92 -7.47 -8.41 3.45
N CYS A 93 -6.17 -8.70 3.39
CA CYS A 93 -5.39 -9.30 4.47
C CYS A 93 -4.85 -8.24 5.46
N LEU A 94 -4.45 -8.67 6.67
CA LEU A 94 -3.96 -7.77 7.72
C LEU A 94 -2.76 -6.92 7.27
N PHE A 95 -1.85 -7.52 6.49
CA PHE A 95 -0.67 -6.86 5.98
C PHE A 95 -1.05 -5.63 5.15
N ASP A 96 -1.83 -5.84 4.09
CA ASP A 96 -2.35 -4.81 3.21
C ASP A 96 -3.20 -3.77 3.91
N GLN A 97 -4.13 -4.20 4.77
CA GLN A 97 -5.03 -3.29 5.45
C GLN A 97 -4.30 -2.35 6.41
N SER A 98 -3.19 -2.79 7.01
CA SER A 98 -2.35 -1.91 7.85
C SER A 98 -1.67 -0.80 7.05
N MET A 99 -1.14 -1.13 5.86
CA MET A 99 -0.53 -0.15 4.96
C MET A 99 -1.57 0.79 4.38
N LEU A 100 -2.69 0.24 3.91
CA LEU A 100 -3.80 1.02 3.37
C LEU A 100 -4.32 2.04 4.40
N ALA A 101 -4.59 1.61 5.63
CA ALA A 101 -5.08 2.50 6.68
C ALA A 101 -4.13 3.67 6.94
N HIS A 102 -2.82 3.41 6.94
CA HIS A 102 -1.81 4.45 7.13
C HIS A 102 -1.71 5.40 5.94
N ILE A 103 -1.70 4.88 4.71
CA ILE A 103 -1.70 5.69 3.48
C ILE A 103 -2.94 6.59 3.45
N LEU A 104 -4.13 6.04 3.78
CA LEU A 104 -5.37 6.81 3.87
C LEU A 104 -5.29 7.94 4.91
N ALA A 105 -4.65 7.69 6.06
CA ALA A 105 -4.41 8.72 7.07
C ALA A 105 -3.48 9.83 6.53
N CYS A 106 -2.41 9.45 5.83
CA CYS A 106 -1.45 10.39 5.25
C CYS A 106 -2.07 11.26 4.14
N ILE A 107 -2.81 10.66 3.20
CA ILE A 107 -3.44 11.42 2.11
C ILE A 107 -4.54 12.36 2.63
N LYS A 108 -5.22 11.99 3.74
CA LYS A 108 -6.15 12.88 4.43
C LYS A 108 -5.44 14.11 4.99
N VAL A 109 -4.26 13.94 5.59
CA VAL A 109 -3.43 15.07 6.09
C VAL A 109 -2.98 15.98 4.94
N LYS A 110 -2.62 15.40 3.79
CA LYS A 110 -2.20 16.15 2.59
C LYS A 110 -3.36 16.68 1.73
N ALA A 111 -4.61 16.48 2.17
CA ALA A 111 -5.82 16.89 1.46
C ALA A 111 -5.91 16.36 0.00
N ILE A 112 -5.36 15.17 -0.25
CA ILE A 112 -5.45 14.51 -1.56
C ILE A 112 -6.83 13.85 -1.66
N ASN A 113 -7.66 14.30 -2.59
CA ASN A 113 -9.08 13.92 -2.70
C ASN A 113 -9.43 13.08 -3.94
N LYS A 114 -8.42 12.60 -4.68
CA LYS A 114 -8.57 11.84 -5.93
C LYS A 114 -8.11 10.39 -5.79
N ALA A 115 -8.46 9.75 -4.67
CA ALA A 115 -8.04 8.38 -4.37
C ALA A 115 -9.15 7.37 -4.71
N GLU A 116 -8.78 6.31 -5.42
CA GLU A 116 -9.63 5.17 -5.77
C GLU A 116 -9.01 3.90 -5.16
N LEU A 117 -9.83 3.05 -4.53
CA LEU A 117 -9.37 1.79 -3.95
C LEU A 117 -9.85 0.63 -4.82
N ILE A 118 -8.92 -0.23 -5.21
CA ILE A 118 -9.19 -1.51 -5.85
C ILE A 118 -8.86 -2.60 -4.83
N CYS A 119 -9.88 -3.35 -4.44
CA CYS A 119 -9.77 -4.53 -3.60
C CYS A 119 -10.30 -5.73 -4.40
N VAL A 120 -9.46 -6.75 -4.61
CA VAL A 120 -9.85 -7.96 -5.32
C VAL A 120 -10.49 -8.91 -4.32
N ASP A 121 -11.83 -8.87 -4.23
CA ASP A 121 -12.64 -9.67 -3.30
C ASP A 121 -12.74 -11.13 -3.76
N THR A 122 -13.01 -11.36 -5.05
CA THR A 122 -13.18 -12.71 -5.62
C THR A 122 -12.85 -12.73 -7.12
N PHE A 123 -12.16 -13.79 -7.56
CA PHE A 123 -11.95 -14.10 -8.97
C PHE A 123 -12.88 -15.27 -9.37
N PRO A 124 -13.59 -15.21 -10.50
CA PRO A 124 -14.43 -16.32 -10.95
C PRO A 124 -13.61 -17.62 -11.08
N GLY A 125 -13.92 -18.62 -10.25
CA GLY A 125 -13.23 -19.91 -10.22
C GLY A 125 -12.28 -20.14 -9.03
N ILE A 126 -12.06 -19.12 -8.18
CA ILE A 126 -11.31 -19.26 -6.92
C ILE A 126 -12.30 -19.09 -5.76
N ASN A 127 -12.58 -20.16 -5.02
CA ASN A 127 -13.45 -20.08 -3.86
C ASN A 127 -12.69 -19.41 -2.69
N PRO A 128 -13.14 -18.24 -2.19
CA PRO A 128 -12.45 -17.50 -1.12
C PRO A 128 -12.30 -18.33 0.16
N SER A 129 -13.18 -19.32 0.40
CA SER A 129 -13.06 -20.24 1.53
C SER A 129 -11.80 -21.11 1.52
N THR A 130 -11.09 -21.19 0.39
CA THR A 130 -9.85 -21.98 0.26
C THR A 130 -8.60 -21.18 0.65
N VAL A 131 -8.72 -19.85 0.82
CA VAL A 131 -7.59 -18.93 1.03
C VAL A 131 -7.81 -18.04 2.27
N TRP A 132 -8.34 -18.62 3.36
CA TRP A 132 -8.44 -18.09 4.74
C TRP A 132 -9.80 -17.60 5.25
N GLY A 133 -10.00 -17.84 6.55
CA GLY A 133 -11.22 -17.64 7.32
C GLY A 133 -11.68 -16.19 7.42
N SER A 134 -12.92 -16.00 7.03
CA SER A 134 -13.91 -15.00 7.44
C SER A 134 -13.44 -13.89 8.38
N PHE A 135 -12.99 -12.76 7.82
CA PHE A 135 -13.10 -11.45 8.47
C PHE A 135 -13.43 -10.38 7.43
N PHE A 136 -14.70 -10.34 7.00
CA PHE A 136 -15.23 -9.19 6.25
C PHE A 136 -16.53 -8.69 6.87
N LEU A 137 -16.57 -7.38 7.13
CA LEU A 137 -17.77 -6.61 7.45
C LEU A 137 -18.51 -6.28 6.13
N PRO A 138 -19.85 -6.24 6.13
CA PRO A 138 -20.64 -6.66 4.96
C PRO A 138 -20.80 -5.66 3.79
N ASN A 139 -20.15 -4.49 3.78
CA ASN A 139 -20.65 -3.36 2.97
C ASN A 139 -19.62 -2.50 2.23
N TRP A 140 -18.64 -3.09 1.55
CA TRP A 140 -17.76 -2.34 0.64
C TRP A 140 -17.59 -3.05 -0.72
N HIS A 141 -18.61 -2.97 -1.58
CA HIS A 141 -18.53 -3.48 -2.95
C HIS A 141 -18.58 -2.34 -3.96
N ARG A 142 -17.45 -2.04 -4.63
CA ARG A 142 -17.41 -1.77 -6.08
C ARG A 142 -15.98 -1.61 -6.60
N PHE A 143 -15.50 -2.58 -7.38
CA PHE A 143 -15.20 -2.46 -8.82
C PHE A 143 -14.56 -3.77 -9.31
N MET A 144 -15.35 -4.61 -9.98
CA MET A 144 -14.83 -5.73 -10.78
C MET A 144 -14.36 -5.16 -12.12
N ILE A 145 -13.10 -5.37 -12.49
CA ILE A 145 -12.67 -5.26 -13.89
C ILE A 145 -13.23 -6.50 -14.59
N ASN A 146 -14.37 -6.32 -15.26
CA ASN A 146 -14.92 -7.29 -16.19
C ASN A 146 -14.00 -7.38 -17.42
N GLY A 147 -13.02 -8.28 -17.38
CA GLY A 147 -12.46 -8.89 -18.58
C GLY A 147 -13.31 -10.10 -18.93
N ASN A 148 -13.99 -10.07 -20.06
CA ASN A 148 -14.83 -11.16 -20.57
C ASN A 148 -14.48 -11.37 -22.05
N PRO A 149 -14.63 -12.57 -22.60
CA PRO A 149 -14.13 -13.89 -22.17
C PRO A 149 -12.80 -14.28 -22.86
#